data_AF-A0A934DDL3-F1
#
_entry.id   AF-A0A934DDL3-F1
#
_cell.length_a   1.000
_cell.length_b   1.000
_cell.length_c   1.000
_cell.angle_alpha   90.00
_cell.angle_beta   90.00
_cell.angle_gamma   90.00
#
_symmetry.space_group_name_H-M   'P 1'
#
loop_
_entity.id
_entity.type
_entity.pdbx_description
1 polymer ?
#
loop_
_entity_poly.entity_id
_entity_poly.type
_entity_poly.pdbx_seq_one_letter_code
_entity_poly.pdbx_strand_id
1 'polypeptide(L)'
;MKRKLLEHTFSVVLVAAAMLALIVQFGSNRPSLHADEASPLADYLSWRFLDFGDPLDRALFNEVYDATHPGSSVSGDSLLQAIDAYRREQFTNELYKTGGEERGITEQKLWKLGGMYVQFIIMYVVVMMLSYYGAQTLGVVRFIRLKQHRSSHIAELVDQFSASSSSHDRSRLSLFGKSIVLVGEAIVKGLFLLILFSPAYVIAYSIRTEFSSGSYAFMIVLGVVSNGLLINYANRFYTLLVAESRKGYVETATVKNLHAAYAWDAADGIRRSAVLRLRKQFFGHVFHHIYINAHIQFQRTLKEHASFLITGLIIIEMALNIQGHLSYEMLKNILYRQYDVVLLIILGIFVLVKLTDIAVDVWTERVARRYENVSL
;
A
#
# COMPACT_ATOMS: atom_id res chain seq x y z
N MET A 1 -22.56 2.40 19.26
CA MET A 1 -21.69 3.56 18.91
C MET A 1 -20.89 4.21 20.04
N LYS A 2 -21.50 4.81 21.09
CA LYS A 2 -20.78 5.70 22.06
C LYS A 2 -19.56 5.07 22.74
N ARG A 3 -19.70 3.84 23.26
CA ARG A 3 -18.60 3.10 23.90
C ARG A 3 -17.43 2.81 22.93
N LYS A 4 -17.72 2.33 21.72
CA LYS A 4 -16.71 2.07 20.70
C LYS A 4 -15.95 3.34 20.29
N LEU A 5 -16.66 4.46 20.13
CA LEU A 5 -16.03 5.74 19.84
C LEU A 5 -15.08 6.16 20.96
N LEU A 6 -15.49 6.00 22.22
CA LEU A 6 -14.64 6.29 23.38
C LEU A 6 -13.39 5.41 23.41
N GLU A 7 -13.54 4.09 23.16
CA GLU A 7 -12.42 3.15 23.03
C GLU A 7 -11.44 3.56 21.91
N HIS A 8 -11.96 3.97 20.75
CA HIS A 8 -11.15 4.48 19.64
C HIS A 8 -10.42 5.77 20.01
N THR A 9 -11.11 6.76 20.58
CA THR A 9 -10.51 8.03 21.01
C THR A 9 -9.44 7.80 22.07
N PHE A 10 -9.69 6.95 23.06
CA PHE A 10 -8.71 6.62 24.09
C PHE A 10 -7.46 5.96 23.49
N SER A 11 -7.64 5.01 22.57
CA SER A 11 -6.53 4.37 21.85
C SER A 11 -5.71 5.38 21.05
N VAL A 12 -6.36 6.33 20.37
CA VAL A 12 -5.66 7.37 19.60
C VAL A 12 -4.87 8.28 20.52
N VAL A 13 -5.47 8.76 21.62
CA VAL A 13 -4.80 9.63 22.58
C VAL A 13 -3.59 8.93 23.21
N LEU A 14 -3.74 7.67 23.63
CA LEU A 14 -2.66 6.92 24.27
C LEU A 14 -1.47 6.68 23.33
N VAL A 15 -1.73 6.26 22.09
CA VAL A 15 -0.66 6.03 21.11
C VAL A 15 -0.03 7.35 20.68
N ALA A 16 -0.82 8.40 20.48
CA ALA A 16 -0.28 9.73 20.16
C ALA A 16 0.61 10.27 21.29
N ALA A 17 0.19 10.14 22.55
CA ALA A 17 0.98 10.55 23.69
C ALA A 17 2.31 9.76 23.79
N ALA A 18 2.26 8.44 23.59
CA ALA A 18 3.47 7.60 23.58
C ALA A 18 4.42 7.97 22.43
N MET A 19 3.90 8.19 21.23
CA MET A 19 4.71 8.59 20.06
C MET A 19 5.30 9.98 20.24
N LEU A 20 4.54 10.94 20.77
CA LEU A 20 5.04 12.28 21.09
C LEU A 20 6.13 12.24 22.17
N ALA A 21 5.96 11.42 23.21
CA ALA A 21 6.99 11.23 24.23
C ALA A 21 8.29 10.66 23.62
N LEU A 22 8.20 9.70 22.70
CA LEU A 22 9.36 9.19 21.97
C LEU A 22 9.99 10.25 21.06
N ILE A 23 9.19 11.04 20.34
CA ILE A 23 9.68 12.15 19.51
C ILE A 23 10.46 13.14 20.38
N VAL A 24 9.95 13.50 21.56
CA VAL A 24 10.65 14.39 22.50
C VAL A 24 11.94 13.73 23.02
N GLN A 25 11.91 12.46 23.41
CA GLN A 25 13.07 11.73 23.92
C GLN A 25 14.20 11.59 22.87
N PHE A 26 13.85 11.27 21.63
CA PHE A 26 14.83 11.19 20.54
C PHE A 26 15.22 12.58 20.01
N GLY A 27 14.37 13.58 20.18
CA GLY A 27 14.67 14.97 19.85
C GLY A 27 15.61 15.65 20.85
N SER A 28 15.49 15.33 22.15
CA SER A 28 16.30 15.95 23.22
C SER A 28 17.73 15.45 23.28
N ASN A 29 18.02 14.24 22.79
CA ASN A 29 19.37 13.66 22.77
C ASN A 29 20.21 14.12 21.57
N ARG A 30 19.84 15.24 20.93
CA ARG A 30 20.56 15.76 19.75
C ARG A 30 21.73 16.62 20.20
N PRO A 31 22.98 16.29 19.82
CA PRO A 31 24.03 17.30 19.81
C PRO A 31 23.59 18.38 18.82
N SER A 32 23.31 19.57 19.33
CA SER A 32 23.02 20.75 18.52
C SER A 32 24.22 21.04 17.62
N LEU A 33 24.03 20.98 16.30
CA LEU A 33 25.02 21.44 15.31
C LEU A 33 25.39 22.92 15.52
N HIS A 34 24.62 23.67 16.31
CA HIS A 34 24.93 25.05 16.71
C HIS A 34 26.09 25.14 17.71
N ALA A 35 26.65 24.03 18.21
CA ALA A 35 27.91 24.06 18.93
C ALA A 35 29.09 24.53 18.05
N ASP A 36 28.96 24.45 16.72
CA ASP A 36 30.03 24.84 15.77
C ASP A 36 29.98 26.31 15.32
N GLU A 37 28.89 27.06 15.55
CA GLU A 37 28.90 28.53 15.38
C GLU A 37 29.83 29.23 16.40
N ALA A 38 30.20 28.53 17.48
CA ALA A 38 31.18 28.98 18.46
C ALA A 38 32.63 28.58 18.10
N SER A 39 32.85 27.93 16.96
CA SER A 39 34.20 27.58 16.53
C SER A 39 34.96 28.82 16.04
N PRO A 40 36.20 29.07 16.51
CA PRO A 40 37.03 30.19 16.04
C PRO A 40 37.35 30.13 14.53
N LEU A 41 36.97 29.05 13.85
CA LEU A 41 37.12 28.84 12.41
C LEU A 41 35.94 29.38 11.58
N ALA A 42 34.80 29.71 12.20
CA ALA A 42 33.57 30.07 11.50
C ALA A 42 33.74 31.28 10.56
N ASP A 43 34.50 32.28 11.00
CA ASP A 43 34.78 33.49 10.21
C ASP A 43 35.55 33.16 8.92
N TYR A 44 36.57 32.30 9.00
CA TYR A 44 37.39 31.90 7.86
C TYR A 44 36.66 30.94 6.91
N LEU A 45 35.80 30.07 7.45
CA LEU A 45 35.00 29.14 6.66
C LEU A 45 33.88 29.84 5.86
N SER A 46 33.52 31.08 6.22
CA SER A 46 32.52 31.88 5.50
C SER A 46 33.05 32.47 4.19
N TRP A 47 34.37 32.47 3.96
CA TRP A 47 35.01 33.10 2.80
C TRP A 47 34.87 32.24 1.54
N ARG A 48 33.78 32.44 0.80
CA ARG A 48 33.47 31.69 -0.43
C ARG A 48 34.38 32.00 -1.62
N PHE A 49 35.21 33.05 -1.54
CA PHE A 49 36.11 33.46 -2.62
C PHE A 49 37.47 32.75 -2.59
N LEU A 50 37.76 32.00 -1.52
CA LEU A 50 39.05 31.38 -1.29
C LEU A 50 38.87 29.87 -1.24
N ASP A 51 39.42 29.15 -2.21
CA ASP A 51 39.36 27.69 -2.22
C ASP A 51 40.55 27.12 -1.47
N PHE A 52 40.33 26.78 -0.21
CA PHE A 52 41.34 26.06 0.59
C PHE A 52 41.69 24.67 0.01
N GLY A 53 41.10 24.19 -1.08
CA GLY A 53 41.56 23.03 -1.84
C GLY A 53 42.66 23.34 -2.87
N ASP A 54 42.80 24.58 -3.31
CA ASP A 54 43.78 25.03 -4.29
C ASP A 54 45.13 25.37 -3.61
N PRO A 55 46.26 24.80 -4.07
CA PRO A 55 47.59 25.14 -3.56
C PRO A 55 47.93 26.65 -3.62
N LEU A 56 47.43 27.36 -4.62
CA LEU A 56 47.70 28.79 -4.82
C LEU A 56 46.99 29.63 -3.75
N ASP A 57 45.71 29.36 -3.50
CA ASP A 57 44.90 30.07 -2.51
C ASP A 57 45.39 29.80 -1.08
N ARG A 58 45.89 28.58 -0.81
CA ARG A 58 46.55 28.24 0.48
C ARG A 58 47.80 29.09 0.70
N ALA A 59 48.65 29.21 -0.32
CA ALA A 59 49.88 29.98 -0.24
C ALA A 59 49.58 31.48 -0.04
N LEU A 60 48.61 32.00 -0.79
CA LEU A 60 48.15 33.38 -0.68
C LEU A 60 47.53 33.67 0.68
N PHE A 61 46.72 32.74 1.21
CA PHE A 61 46.15 32.85 2.56
C PHE A 61 47.23 32.94 3.63
N ASN A 62 48.23 32.06 3.59
CA ASN A 62 49.34 32.08 4.54
C ASN A 62 50.15 33.38 4.44
N GLU A 63 50.48 33.82 3.23
CA GLU A 63 51.25 35.05 3.01
C GLU A 63 50.51 36.30 3.52
N VAL A 64 49.20 36.39 3.24
CA VAL A 64 48.36 37.50 3.73
C VAL A 64 48.16 37.42 5.24
N TYR A 65 47.98 36.23 5.79
CA TYR A 65 47.79 36.02 7.22
C TYR A 65 49.05 36.41 8.01
N ASP A 66 50.23 35.94 7.56
CA ASP A 66 51.51 36.26 8.19
C ASP A 66 51.86 37.76 8.06
N ALA A 67 51.51 38.39 6.94
CA ALA A 67 51.69 39.83 6.74
C ALA A 67 50.76 40.68 7.63
N THR A 68 49.54 40.21 7.90
CA THR A 68 48.54 40.94 8.71
C THR A 68 48.65 40.65 10.20
N HIS A 69 49.22 39.51 10.60
CA HIS A 69 49.37 39.08 11.99
C HIS A 69 50.82 38.68 12.34
N PRO A 70 51.80 39.59 12.17
CA PRO A 70 53.20 39.29 12.45
C PRO A 70 53.42 38.96 13.92
N GLY A 71 53.99 37.80 14.22
CA GLY A 71 54.32 37.37 15.58
C GLY A 71 53.18 36.71 16.35
N SER A 72 52.06 36.37 15.71
CA SER A 72 51.03 35.54 16.32
C SER A 72 51.57 34.13 16.63
N SER A 73 51.14 33.53 17.75
CA SER A 73 51.60 32.20 18.18
C SER A 73 50.99 31.05 17.35
N VAL A 74 50.05 31.37 16.46
CA VAL A 74 49.30 30.44 15.62
C VAL A 74 49.72 30.71 14.18
N SER A 75 50.54 29.82 13.60
CA SER A 75 50.97 29.95 12.20
C SER A 75 49.79 29.76 11.24
N GLY A 76 49.81 30.43 10.08
CA GLY A 76 48.81 30.22 9.03
C GLY A 76 48.61 28.74 8.67
N ASP A 77 49.70 27.95 8.68
CA ASP A 77 49.68 26.50 8.48
C ASP A 77 48.86 25.74 9.52
N SER A 78 48.92 26.14 10.79
CA SER A 78 48.14 25.49 11.86
C SER A 78 46.64 25.75 11.70
N LEU A 79 46.28 26.92 11.16
CA LEU A 79 44.91 27.31 10.89
C LEU A 79 44.37 26.61 9.64
N LEU A 80 45.17 26.50 8.57
CA LEU A 80 44.87 25.67 7.40
C LEU A 80 44.69 24.20 7.77
N GLN A 81 45.53 23.65 8.65
CA GLN A 81 45.42 22.28 9.12
C GLN A 81 44.13 22.06 9.93
N ALA A 82 43.71 23.05 10.73
CA ALA A 82 42.45 23.02 11.45
C ALA A 82 41.24 23.09 10.50
N ILE A 83 41.30 23.92 9.45
CA ILE A 83 40.29 24.01 8.39
C ILE A 83 40.17 22.67 7.62
N ASP A 84 41.30 22.06 7.25
CA ASP A 84 41.33 20.77 6.55
C ASP A 84 40.80 19.64 7.44
N ALA A 85 41.17 19.63 8.73
CA ALA A 85 40.64 18.68 9.71
C ALA A 85 39.13 18.84 9.87
N TYR A 86 38.62 20.07 9.97
CA TYR A 86 37.20 20.38 10.06
C TYR A 86 36.44 19.96 8.78
N ARG A 87 36.96 20.26 7.58
CA ARG A 87 36.37 19.80 6.31
C ARG A 87 36.35 18.27 6.24
N ARG A 88 37.46 17.60 6.59
CA ARG A 88 37.52 16.13 6.64
C ARG A 88 36.53 15.58 7.64
N GLU A 89 36.37 16.20 8.80
CA GLU A 89 35.37 15.82 9.80
C GLU A 89 33.95 15.99 9.24
N GLN A 90 33.63 17.09 8.57
CA GLN A 90 32.35 17.23 7.88
C GLN A 90 32.12 16.15 6.79
N PHE A 91 33.16 15.74 6.07
CA PHE A 91 33.04 14.68 5.07
C PHE A 91 33.04 13.26 5.64
N THR A 92 33.52 13.04 6.87
CA THR A 92 33.67 11.70 7.46
C THR A 92 32.63 11.42 8.55
N ASN A 93 32.24 12.45 9.31
CA ASN A 93 31.29 12.37 10.39
C ASN A 93 29.89 12.08 9.84
N GLU A 94 29.25 11.03 10.39
CA GLU A 94 27.86 10.66 10.07
C GLU A 94 26.88 11.83 10.34
N LEU A 95 27.27 12.79 11.18
CA LEU A 95 26.51 14.00 11.47
C LEU A 95 26.47 15.01 10.29
N TYR A 96 27.43 14.95 9.38
CA TYR A 96 27.59 15.93 8.29
C TYR A 96 27.42 15.29 6.89
N LYS A 97 27.64 13.98 6.75
CA LYS A 97 27.39 13.20 5.51
C LYS A 97 25.93 13.14 5.04
N THR A 98 24.97 13.72 5.77
CA THR A 98 23.56 13.64 5.39
C THR A 98 23.28 14.58 4.22
N GLY A 99 23.17 14.00 3.01
CA GLY A 99 22.69 14.66 1.81
C GLY A 99 21.50 15.57 2.12
N GLY A 100 21.71 16.86 1.91
CA GLY A 100 20.96 17.95 2.52
C GLY A 100 19.47 17.94 2.24
N GLU A 101 18.70 17.49 3.23
CA GLU A 101 17.53 18.23 3.68
C GLU A 101 17.67 18.42 5.20
N GLU A 102 17.22 19.56 5.68
CA GLU A 102 17.27 20.00 7.08
C GLU A 102 16.98 18.86 8.06
N ARG A 103 17.89 18.67 9.02
CA ARG A 103 17.73 17.70 10.11
C ARG A 103 16.65 18.19 11.05
N GLY A 104 15.69 17.31 11.35
CA GLY A 104 14.56 17.60 12.22
C GLY A 104 13.26 17.84 11.49
N ILE A 105 12.25 18.29 12.25
CA ILE A 105 10.90 18.61 11.78
C ILE A 105 10.83 20.13 11.58
N THR A 106 11.20 20.62 10.40
CA THR A 106 10.94 22.02 10.00
C THR A 106 9.50 22.17 9.47
N GLU A 107 8.94 23.37 9.52
CA GLU A 107 7.64 23.69 8.93
C GLU A 107 7.55 23.33 7.43
N GLN A 108 8.59 23.64 6.66
CA GLN A 108 8.65 23.29 5.23
C GLN A 108 8.62 21.76 5.02
N LYS A 109 9.29 21.01 5.88
CA LYS A 109 9.30 19.54 5.85
C LYS A 109 7.96 18.95 6.24
N LEU A 110 7.27 19.56 7.21
CA LEU A 110 5.88 19.19 7.56
C LEU A 110 4.93 19.37 6.38
N TRP A 111 5.04 20.47 5.64
CA TRP A 111 4.23 20.68 4.43
C TRP A 111 4.56 19.71 3.31
N LYS A 112 5.84 19.45 3.06
CA LYS A 112 6.28 18.43 2.10
C LYS A 112 5.72 17.05 2.48
N LEU A 113 5.89 16.62 3.74
CA LEU A 113 5.36 15.36 4.27
C LEU A 113 3.83 15.31 4.22
N GLY A 114 3.15 16.41 4.53
CA GLY A 114 1.70 16.54 4.43
C GLY A 114 1.20 16.30 3.01
N GLY A 115 1.87 16.87 2.01
CA GLY A 115 1.58 16.61 0.60
C GLY A 115 1.72 15.13 0.23
N MET A 116 2.82 14.49 0.64
CA MET A 116 3.04 13.07 0.41
C MET A 116 2.01 12.19 1.13
N TYR A 117 1.62 12.57 2.34
CA TYR A 117 0.62 11.88 3.13
C TYR A 117 -0.76 11.93 2.47
N VAL A 118 -1.17 13.08 1.92
CA VAL A 118 -2.43 13.20 1.16
C VAL A 118 -2.40 12.32 -0.09
N GLN A 119 -1.29 12.30 -0.82
CA GLN A 119 -1.13 11.41 -1.99
C GLN A 119 -1.27 9.94 -1.60
N PHE A 120 -0.64 9.53 -0.49
CA PHE A 120 -0.75 8.18 0.05
C PHE A 120 -2.20 7.84 0.40
N ILE A 121 -2.94 8.76 1.05
CA ILE A 121 -4.36 8.57 1.37
C ILE A 121 -5.19 8.38 0.09
N ILE A 122 -5.00 9.21 -0.93
CA ILE A 122 -5.75 9.10 -2.19
C ILE A 122 -5.52 7.73 -2.82
N MET A 123 -4.27 7.30 -2.91
CA MET A 123 -3.90 5.99 -3.45
C MET A 123 -4.53 4.86 -2.63
N TYR A 124 -4.42 4.93 -1.31
CA TYR A 124 -5.03 3.99 -0.39
C TYR A 124 -6.54 3.86 -0.63
N VAL A 125 -7.27 4.97 -0.70
CA VAL A 125 -8.72 4.98 -0.93
C VAL A 125 -9.07 4.35 -2.28
N VAL A 126 -8.35 4.70 -3.35
CA VAL A 126 -8.60 4.16 -4.69
C VAL A 126 -8.36 2.64 -4.71
N VAL A 127 -7.23 2.17 -4.19
CA VAL A 127 -6.92 0.74 -4.16
C VAL A 127 -7.91 -0.01 -3.27
N MET A 128 -8.32 0.57 -2.14
CA MET A 128 -9.34 0.01 -1.25
C MET A 128 -10.68 -0.18 -1.98
N MET A 129 -11.13 0.84 -2.71
CA MET A 129 -12.38 0.77 -3.48
C MET A 129 -12.31 -0.27 -4.59
N LEU A 130 -11.23 -0.28 -5.37
CA LEU A 130 -11.03 -1.21 -6.49
C LEU A 130 -10.94 -2.66 -6.01
N SER A 131 -10.14 -2.91 -4.98
CA SER A 131 -9.96 -4.25 -4.40
C SER A 131 -11.25 -4.76 -3.75
N TYR A 132 -11.98 -3.91 -3.01
CA TYR A 132 -13.26 -4.28 -2.42
C TYR A 132 -14.31 -4.59 -3.49
N TYR A 133 -14.44 -3.74 -4.51
CA TYR A 133 -15.35 -3.95 -5.63
C TYR A 133 -14.99 -5.22 -6.41
N GLY A 134 -13.70 -5.40 -6.73
CA GLY A 134 -13.18 -6.56 -7.44
C GLY A 134 -13.43 -7.86 -6.67
N ALA A 135 -13.18 -7.88 -5.37
CA ALA A 135 -13.42 -9.04 -4.51
C ALA A 135 -14.89 -9.48 -4.54
N GLN A 136 -15.82 -8.53 -4.46
CA GLN A 136 -17.25 -8.82 -4.59
C GLN A 136 -17.60 -9.38 -5.96
N THR A 137 -17.14 -8.73 -7.03
CA THR A 137 -17.47 -9.13 -8.41
C THR A 137 -16.95 -10.53 -8.70
N LEU A 138 -15.69 -10.83 -8.34
CA LEU A 138 -15.11 -12.17 -8.48
C LEU A 138 -15.85 -13.21 -7.65
N GLY A 139 -16.20 -12.88 -6.40
CA GLY A 139 -16.97 -13.78 -5.53
C GLY A 139 -18.35 -14.10 -6.07
N VAL A 140 -19.08 -13.11 -6.60
CA VAL A 140 -20.38 -13.30 -7.26
C VAL A 140 -20.26 -14.17 -8.51
N VAL A 141 -19.29 -13.86 -9.39
CA VAL A 141 -19.08 -14.65 -10.62
C VAL A 141 -18.77 -16.10 -10.29
N ARG A 142 -17.90 -16.34 -9.30
CA ARG A 142 -17.55 -17.69 -8.84
C ARG A 142 -18.76 -18.42 -8.26
N PHE A 143 -19.59 -17.74 -7.47
CA PHE A 143 -20.81 -18.31 -6.90
C PHE A 143 -21.84 -18.70 -7.97
N ILE A 144 -22.05 -17.84 -8.97
CA ILE A 144 -22.98 -18.13 -10.07
C ILE A 144 -22.49 -19.34 -10.88
N ARG A 145 -21.19 -19.43 -11.18
CA ARG A 145 -20.61 -20.61 -11.85
C ARG A 145 -20.82 -21.89 -11.06
N LEU A 146 -20.66 -21.86 -9.74
CA LEU A 146 -20.96 -22.99 -8.86
C LEU A 146 -22.41 -23.45 -9.00
N LYS A 147 -23.37 -22.52 -8.93
CA LYS A 147 -24.80 -22.85 -9.04
C LYS A 147 -25.21 -23.31 -10.45
N GLN A 148 -24.49 -22.89 -11.48
CA GLN A 148 -24.67 -23.37 -12.86
C GLN A 148 -24.12 -24.80 -13.08
N HIS A 149 -23.52 -25.44 -12.07
CA HIS A 149 -22.83 -26.75 -12.20
C HIS A 149 -21.80 -26.77 -13.34
N ARG A 150 -21.30 -25.60 -13.76
CA ARG A 150 -20.21 -25.52 -14.72
C ARG A 150 -18.95 -25.95 -13.97
N SER A 151 -18.44 -27.11 -14.33
CA SER A 151 -17.21 -27.67 -13.77
C SER A 151 -16.04 -26.72 -14.01
N SER A 152 -15.00 -26.84 -13.19
CA SER A 152 -13.75 -26.11 -13.45
C SER A 152 -13.22 -26.57 -14.80
N HIS A 153 -12.64 -25.67 -15.61
CA HIS A 153 -12.03 -26.05 -16.90
C HIS A 153 -10.96 -27.15 -16.76
N ILE A 154 -10.43 -27.38 -15.55
CA ILE A 154 -9.53 -28.49 -15.21
C ILE A 154 -10.29 -29.83 -15.14
N ALA A 155 -11.49 -29.84 -14.57
CA ALA A 155 -12.37 -31.02 -14.59
C ALA A 155 -12.89 -31.31 -16.01
N GLU A 156 -13.21 -30.29 -16.82
CA GLU A 156 -13.51 -30.50 -18.25
C GLU A 156 -12.31 -31.09 -19.03
N LEU A 157 -11.08 -30.72 -18.65
CA LEU A 157 -9.84 -31.28 -19.19
C LEU A 157 -9.66 -32.76 -18.80
N VAL A 158 -9.86 -33.10 -17.52
CA VAL A 158 -9.76 -34.48 -17.02
C VAL A 158 -10.88 -35.37 -17.58
N ASP A 159 -12.09 -34.83 -17.73
CA ASP A 159 -13.22 -35.52 -18.35
C ASP A 159 -12.99 -35.74 -19.86
N GLN A 160 -12.35 -34.79 -20.56
CA GLN A 160 -11.95 -34.98 -21.96
C GLN A 160 -10.81 -36.01 -22.12
N PHE A 161 -9.83 -36.03 -21.22
CA PHE A 161 -8.76 -37.03 -21.24
C PHE A 161 -9.26 -38.43 -20.88
N SER A 162 -10.24 -38.55 -19.99
CA SER A 162 -10.85 -39.84 -19.62
C SER A 162 -11.89 -40.33 -20.64
N ALA A 163 -12.62 -39.43 -21.31
CA ALA A 163 -13.56 -39.77 -22.38
C ALA A 163 -12.87 -40.11 -23.72
N SER A 164 -11.64 -39.62 -23.95
CA SER A 164 -10.85 -39.89 -25.17
C SER A 164 -10.40 -41.35 -25.32
N SER A 165 -10.66 -42.23 -24.35
CA SER A 165 -10.34 -43.67 -24.43
C SER A 165 -11.38 -44.49 -25.22
N SER A 166 -12.59 -43.95 -25.49
CA SER A 166 -13.72 -44.77 -25.94
C SER A 166 -14.36 -44.44 -27.29
N SER A 167 -13.95 -43.41 -28.02
CA SER A 167 -14.51 -43.14 -29.36
C SER A 167 -13.42 -43.04 -30.41
N HIS A 168 -13.25 -44.13 -31.17
CA HIS A 168 -12.63 -44.10 -32.48
C HIS A 168 -13.39 -43.10 -33.36
N ASP A 169 -12.62 -42.33 -34.12
CA ASP A 169 -13.07 -41.58 -35.28
C ASP A 169 -13.70 -40.20 -35.04
N ARG A 170 -12.83 -39.20 -34.78
CA ARG A 170 -12.90 -37.86 -35.38
C ARG A 170 -11.64 -37.04 -35.04
N SER A 171 -10.81 -36.81 -36.05
CA SER A 171 -9.84 -35.71 -36.16
C SER A 171 -8.82 -35.55 -35.01
N ARG A 172 -7.76 -36.38 -35.04
CA ARG A 172 -6.54 -36.23 -34.20
C ARG A 172 -5.91 -34.83 -34.30
N LEU A 173 -6.09 -34.11 -35.42
CA LEU A 173 -5.62 -32.73 -35.59
C LEU A 173 -6.45 -31.70 -34.78
N SER A 174 -7.77 -31.90 -34.66
CA SER A 174 -8.61 -31.02 -33.83
C SER A 174 -8.42 -31.25 -32.33
N LEU A 175 -8.03 -32.47 -31.94
CA LEU A 175 -7.66 -32.81 -30.57
C LEU A 175 -6.30 -32.21 -30.20
N PHE A 176 -5.29 -32.28 -31.09
CA PHE A 176 -3.99 -31.63 -30.84
C PHE A 176 -4.10 -30.10 -30.76
N GLY A 177 -4.89 -29.47 -31.65
CA GLY A 177 -5.14 -28.03 -31.59
C GLY A 177 -5.87 -27.61 -30.31
N LYS A 178 -6.89 -28.37 -29.88
CA LYS A 178 -7.60 -28.12 -28.62
C LYS A 178 -6.71 -28.36 -27.40
N SER A 179 -5.87 -29.40 -27.41
CA SER A 179 -4.92 -29.67 -26.32
C SER A 179 -3.87 -28.56 -26.19
N ILE A 180 -3.36 -28.02 -27.30
CA ILE A 180 -2.44 -26.87 -27.27
C ILE A 180 -3.14 -25.62 -26.73
N VAL A 181 -4.38 -25.37 -27.13
CA VAL A 181 -5.19 -24.25 -26.60
C VAL A 181 -5.44 -24.42 -25.11
N LEU A 182 -5.78 -25.63 -24.65
CA LEU A 182 -6.02 -25.95 -23.24
C LEU A 182 -4.76 -25.86 -22.39
N VAL A 183 -3.62 -26.33 -22.90
CA VAL A 183 -2.30 -26.20 -22.23
C VAL A 183 -1.87 -24.74 -22.19
N GLY A 184 -2.05 -23.99 -23.28
CA GLY A 184 -1.80 -22.55 -23.32
C GLY A 184 -2.67 -21.80 -22.32
N GLU A 185 -3.96 -22.12 -22.25
CA GLU A 185 -4.88 -21.56 -21.27
C GLU A 185 -4.49 -21.92 -19.83
N ALA A 186 -4.03 -23.15 -19.59
CA ALA A 186 -3.52 -23.59 -18.29
C ALA A 186 -2.23 -22.84 -17.89
N ILE A 187 -1.29 -22.64 -18.81
CA ILE A 187 -0.06 -21.87 -18.57
C ILE A 187 -0.40 -20.41 -18.28
N VAL A 188 -1.28 -19.78 -19.06
CA VAL A 188 -1.71 -18.39 -18.83
C VAL A 188 -2.41 -18.25 -17.48
N LYS A 189 -3.29 -19.20 -17.11
CA LYS A 189 -3.91 -19.23 -15.77
C LYS A 189 -2.88 -19.45 -14.68
N GLY A 190 -1.88 -20.30 -14.91
CA GLY A 190 -0.77 -20.56 -13.99
C GLY A 190 0.07 -19.31 -13.74
N LEU A 191 0.46 -18.60 -14.80
CA LEU A 191 1.15 -17.30 -14.72
C LEU A 191 0.30 -16.26 -14.00
N PHE A 192 -1.00 -16.18 -14.31
CA PHE A 192 -1.91 -15.26 -13.64
C PHE A 192 -2.03 -15.55 -12.14
N LEU A 193 -2.13 -16.83 -11.75
CA LEU A 193 -2.11 -17.25 -10.35
C LEU A 193 -0.78 -16.92 -9.69
N LEU A 194 0.34 -17.14 -10.37
CA LEU A 194 1.68 -16.82 -9.85
C LEU A 194 1.81 -15.32 -9.56
N ILE A 195 1.38 -14.45 -10.46
CA ILE A 195 1.33 -12.99 -10.25
C ILE A 195 0.43 -12.64 -9.06
N LEU A 196 -0.72 -13.29 -8.95
CA LEU A 196 -1.73 -12.96 -7.94
C LEU A 196 -1.35 -13.49 -6.53
N PHE A 197 -0.45 -14.48 -6.46
CA PHE A 197 0.11 -15.04 -5.21
C PHE A 197 1.55 -14.60 -4.93
N SER A 198 2.22 -13.92 -5.85
CA SER A 198 3.57 -13.41 -5.64
C SER A 198 3.53 -12.22 -4.67
N PRO A 199 4.44 -12.14 -3.68
CA PRO A 199 4.53 -10.99 -2.80
C PRO A 199 4.77 -9.70 -3.59
N ALA A 200 4.14 -8.61 -3.16
CA ALA A 200 4.18 -7.34 -3.88
C ALA A 200 5.59 -6.82 -4.18
N TYR A 201 6.52 -6.99 -3.23
CA TYR A 201 7.90 -6.57 -3.42
C TYR A 201 8.59 -7.34 -4.55
N VAL A 202 8.31 -8.64 -4.72
CA VAL A 202 8.92 -9.47 -5.78
C VAL A 202 8.49 -8.95 -7.15
N ILE A 203 7.19 -8.68 -7.33
CA ILE A 203 6.66 -8.12 -8.56
C ILE A 203 7.25 -6.73 -8.80
N ALA A 204 7.26 -5.88 -7.77
CA ALA A 204 7.83 -4.54 -7.84
C ALA A 204 9.30 -4.56 -8.29
N TYR A 205 10.14 -5.41 -7.70
CA TYR A 205 11.55 -5.54 -8.09
C TYR A 205 11.74 -6.11 -9.50
N SER A 206 10.92 -7.09 -9.91
CA SER A 206 11.01 -7.67 -11.26
C SER A 206 10.65 -6.67 -12.38
N ILE A 207 9.86 -5.64 -12.08
CA ILE A 207 9.37 -4.67 -13.07
C ILE A 207 10.11 -3.32 -12.97
N ARG A 208 10.84 -3.08 -11.87
CA ARG A 208 11.58 -1.84 -11.58
C ARG A 208 12.56 -1.43 -12.70
N THR A 209 13.03 -2.36 -13.52
CA THR A 209 14.00 -2.10 -14.59
C THR A 209 13.38 -1.63 -15.91
N GLU A 210 12.08 -1.82 -16.15
CA GLU A 210 11.48 -1.62 -17.49
C GLU A 210 10.36 -0.58 -17.56
N PHE A 211 9.66 -0.31 -16.45
CA PHE A 211 8.59 0.69 -16.42
C PHE A 211 9.03 1.97 -15.73
N SER A 212 8.57 3.12 -16.24
CA SER A 212 8.60 4.39 -15.51
C SER A 212 7.92 4.19 -14.15
N SER A 213 8.73 3.89 -13.14
CA SER A 213 8.33 3.53 -11.79
C SER A 213 7.65 4.68 -11.03
N GLY A 214 7.58 5.88 -11.63
CA GLY A 214 6.88 7.04 -11.09
C GLY A 214 5.38 7.11 -11.39
N SER A 215 4.80 6.16 -12.12
CA SER A 215 3.36 6.23 -12.46
C SER A 215 2.48 5.72 -11.31
N TYR A 216 1.70 6.61 -10.69
CA TYR A 216 0.67 6.26 -9.69
C TYR A 216 -0.27 5.13 -10.16
N ALA A 217 -0.58 5.07 -11.46
CA ALA A 217 -1.43 4.04 -12.03
C ALA A 217 -0.83 2.62 -11.88
N PHE A 218 0.50 2.50 -12.05
CA PHE A 218 1.19 1.24 -11.89
C PHE A 218 1.12 0.73 -10.45
N MET A 219 1.33 1.62 -9.47
CA MET A 219 1.17 1.27 -8.06
C MET A 219 -0.26 0.87 -7.70
N ILE A 220 -1.27 1.54 -8.27
CA ILE A 220 -2.67 1.16 -8.04
C ILE A 220 -2.92 -0.27 -8.54
N VAL A 221 -2.46 -0.61 -9.74
CA VAL A 221 -2.62 -1.97 -10.31
C VAL A 221 -1.89 -2.99 -9.43
N LEU A 222 -0.66 -2.71 -9.05
CA LEU A 222 0.15 -3.60 -8.22
C LEU A 222 -0.48 -3.76 -6.82
N GLY A 223 -0.93 -2.67 -6.19
CA GLY A 223 -1.63 -2.70 -4.91
C GLY A 223 -2.93 -3.51 -4.93
N VAL A 224 -3.66 -3.52 -6.04
CA VAL A 224 -4.87 -4.35 -6.22
C VAL A 224 -4.52 -5.83 -6.43
N VAL A 225 -3.48 -6.13 -7.22
CA VAL A 225 -3.18 -7.49 -7.70
C VAL A 225 -2.17 -8.22 -6.81
N SER A 226 -1.07 -7.58 -6.42
CA SER A 226 0.15 -8.25 -5.96
C SER A 226 0.20 -8.64 -4.48
N ASN A 227 -0.90 -8.54 -3.75
CA ASN A 227 -0.92 -8.90 -2.31
C ASN A 227 -1.77 -10.13 -2.01
N GLY A 228 -2.29 -10.83 -3.02
CA GLY A 228 -3.26 -11.92 -2.82
C GLY A 228 -4.56 -11.48 -2.14
N LEU A 229 -4.68 -10.21 -1.74
CA LEU A 229 -5.83 -9.64 -1.04
C LEU A 229 -7.08 -9.77 -1.90
N LEU A 230 -6.99 -9.45 -3.19
CA LEU A 230 -8.13 -9.58 -4.10
C LEU A 230 -8.68 -11.01 -4.12
N ILE A 231 -7.83 -12.04 -4.24
CA ILE A 231 -8.29 -13.44 -4.16
C ILE A 231 -8.83 -13.76 -2.79
N ASN A 232 -8.07 -13.44 -1.72
CA ASN A 232 -8.41 -13.88 -0.38
C ASN A 232 -9.77 -13.32 0.04
N TYR A 233 -9.99 -12.02 -0.22
CA TYR A 233 -11.28 -11.38 0.03
C TYR A 233 -12.37 -11.82 -0.96
N ALA A 234 -12.04 -12.14 -2.21
CA ALA A 234 -13.01 -12.77 -3.13
C ALA A 234 -13.45 -14.16 -2.63
N ASN A 235 -12.51 -14.96 -2.09
CA ASN A 235 -12.77 -16.26 -1.51
C ASN A 235 -13.62 -16.13 -0.24
N ARG A 236 -13.30 -15.20 0.65
CA ARG A 236 -14.09 -14.92 1.85
C ARG A 236 -15.51 -14.45 1.49
N PHE A 237 -15.66 -13.61 0.47
CA PHE A 237 -17.00 -13.21 0.02
C PHE A 237 -17.76 -14.38 -0.60
N TYR A 238 -17.09 -15.20 -1.41
CA TYR A 238 -17.66 -16.41 -1.99
C TYR A 238 -18.12 -17.40 -0.92
N THR A 239 -17.34 -17.66 0.13
CA THR A 239 -17.74 -18.57 1.21
C THR A 239 -18.95 -18.04 1.98
N LEU A 240 -19.05 -16.73 2.20
CA LEU A 240 -20.25 -16.10 2.77
C LEU A 240 -21.48 -16.33 1.86
N LEU A 241 -21.35 -16.14 0.54
CA LEU A 241 -22.45 -16.41 -0.39
C LEU A 241 -22.89 -17.89 -0.35
N VAL A 242 -21.94 -18.82 -0.28
CA VAL A 242 -22.24 -20.25 -0.15
C VAL A 242 -22.96 -20.55 1.16
N ALA A 243 -22.49 -20.01 2.28
CA ALA A 243 -23.10 -20.20 3.59
C ALA A 243 -24.52 -19.62 3.65
N GLU A 244 -24.72 -18.40 3.15
CA GLU A 244 -26.05 -17.79 3.06
C GLU A 244 -27.00 -18.57 2.15
N SER A 245 -26.49 -19.15 1.05
CA SER A 245 -27.32 -19.92 0.12
C SER A 245 -27.88 -21.23 0.68
N ARG A 246 -27.38 -21.70 1.83
CA ARG A 246 -27.80 -22.94 2.49
C ARG A 246 -28.81 -22.71 3.62
N LYS A 247 -29.20 -21.46 3.88
CA LYS A 247 -30.12 -21.13 4.98
C LYS A 247 -31.58 -21.27 4.55
N GLY A 248 -32.46 -21.64 5.47
CA GLY A 248 -33.87 -21.94 5.20
C GLY A 248 -34.69 -20.78 4.61
N TYR A 249 -34.30 -19.51 4.82
CA TYR A 249 -35.01 -18.38 4.20
C TYR A 249 -34.93 -18.39 2.66
N VAL A 250 -33.92 -19.06 2.09
CA VAL A 250 -33.75 -19.24 0.64
C VAL A 250 -34.84 -20.16 0.09
N GLU A 251 -35.20 -21.19 0.84
CA GLU A 251 -36.30 -22.10 0.49
C GLU A 251 -37.63 -21.34 0.53
N THR A 252 -37.85 -20.54 1.59
CA THR A 252 -39.03 -19.66 1.69
C THR A 252 -39.12 -18.65 0.54
N ALA A 253 -37.98 -18.08 0.12
CA ALA A 253 -37.92 -17.14 -0.99
C ALA A 253 -38.29 -17.81 -2.32
N THR A 254 -37.87 -19.07 -2.52
CA THR A 254 -38.22 -19.87 -3.70
C THR A 254 -39.72 -20.17 -3.76
N VAL A 255 -40.33 -20.48 -2.61
CA VAL A 255 -41.79 -20.71 -2.49
C VAL A 255 -42.60 -19.42 -2.76
N LYS A 256 -42.00 -18.24 -2.56
CA LYS A 256 -42.63 -16.93 -2.84
C LYS A 256 -42.54 -16.50 -4.32
N ASN A 257 -42.38 -17.44 -5.26
CA ASN A 257 -42.28 -17.20 -6.71
C ASN A 257 -41.14 -16.24 -7.12
N LEU A 258 -40.04 -16.17 -6.36
CA LEU A 258 -38.84 -15.47 -6.82
C LEU A 258 -38.06 -16.32 -7.83
N HIS A 259 -37.46 -15.68 -8.82
CA HIS A 259 -36.63 -16.36 -9.80
C HIS A 259 -35.43 -17.03 -9.12
N ALA A 260 -35.16 -18.28 -9.51
CA ALA A 260 -34.09 -19.11 -8.92
C ALA A 260 -33.08 -19.61 -9.96
N ALA A 261 -33.25 -19.28 -11.25
CA ALA A 261 -32.36 -19.74 -12.30
C ALA A 261 -31.07 -18.90 -12.33
N TYR A 262 -29.92 -19.54 -12.20
CA TYR A 262 -28.63 -18.86 -12.23
C TYR A 262 -28.09 -18.64 -13.65
N ALA A 263 -28.86 -18.94 -14.69
CA ALA A 263 -28.43 -18.77 -16.09
C ALA A 263 -28.17 -17.30 -16.43
N TRP A 264 -27.15 -17.04 -17.24
CA TRP A 264 -26.82 -15.69 -17.68
C TRP A 264 -27.85 -15.15 -18.66
N ASP A 265 -28.37 -13.96 -18.38
CA ASP A 265 -29.23 -13.17 -19.28
C ASP A 265 -30.52 -13.88 -19.75
N ALA A 266 -30.92 -14.97 -19.08
CA ALA A 266 -32.23 -15.60 -19.26
C ALA A 266 -33.34 -14.74 -18.62
N ALA A 267 -34.61 -14.95 -19.03
CA ALA A 267 -35.76 -14.22 -18.48
C ALA A 267 -35.87 -14.38 -16.95
N ASP A 268 -35.64 -15.59 -16.44
CA ASP A 268 -35.61 -15.91 -15.01
C ASP A 268 -34.17 -15.91 -14.43
N GLY A 269 -33.20 -15.39 -15.20
CA GLY A 269 -31.77 -15.49 -14.97
C GLY A 269 -31.13 -14.30 -14.25
N ILE A 270 -29.81 -14.37 -14.09
CA ILE A 270 -29.01 -13.23 -13.60
C ILE A 270 -28.43 -12.48 -14.79
N ARG A 271 -28.71 -11.16 -14.87
CA ARG A 271 -28.13 -10.29 -15.89
C ARG A 271 -26.65 -10.04 -15.62
N ARG A 272 -25.79 -10.17 -16.64
CA ARG A 272 -24.34 -9.88 -16.49
C ARG A 272 -24.08 -8.44 -16.08
N SER A 273 -24.87 -7.51 -16.62
CA SER A 273 -24.79 -6.08 -16.27
C SER A 273 -25.10 -5.82 -14.80
N ALA A 274 -25.94 -6.63 -14.15
CA ALA A 274 -26.23 -6.49 -12.72
C ALA A 274 -25.03 -6.85 -11.84
N VAL A 275 -24.17 -7.76 -12.30
CA VAL A 275 -22.94 -8.16 -11.61
C VAL A 275 -21.85 -7.09 -11.71
N LEU A 276 -21.79 -6.36 -12.84
CA LEU A 276 -20.79 -5.30 -13.08
C LEU A 276 -21.23 -3.90 -12.62
N ARG A 277 -22.44 -3.75 -12.06
CA ARG A 277 -22.87 -2.47 -11.49
C ARG A 277 -22.13 -2.19 -10.18
N LEU A 278 -21.77 -0.91 -9.97
CA LEU A 278 -21.17 -0.43 -8.72
C LEU A 278 -22.05 -0.77 -7.50
N ARG A 279 -23.36 -0.58 -7.64
CA ARG A 279 -24.37 -1.05 -6.69
C ARG A 279 -25.04 -2.29 -7.26
N LYS A 280 -24.57 -3.46 -6.84
CA LYS A 280 -25.09 -4.76 -7.30
C LYS A 280 -26.48 -4.98 -6.69
N GLN A 281 -27.50 -5.10 -7.53
CA GLN A 281 -28.89 -5.37 -7.14
C GLN A 281 -29.47 -6.41 -8.10
N PHE A 282 -30.26 -7.34 -7.56
CA PHE A 282 -30.77 -8.52 -8.27
C PHE A 282 -32.28 -8.66 -8.07
N PHE A 283 -33.02 -7.59 -8.35
CA PHE A 283 -34.47 -7.54 -8.10
C PHE A 283 -35.23 -8.75 -8.66
N GLY A 284 -36.17 -9.28 -7.87
CA GLY A 284 -36.99 -10.43 -8.27
C GLY A 284 -36.30 -11.79 -8.24
N HIS A 285 -35.01 -11.85 -7.88
CA HIS A 285 -34.25 -13.09 -7.84
C HIS A 285 -33.85 -13.46 -6.40
N VAL A 286 -33.89 -14.76 -6.06
CA VAL A 286 -33.53 -15.27 -4.71
C VAL A 286 -32.11 -14.84 -4.29
N PHE A 287 -31.20 -14.76 -5.26
CA PHE A 287 -29.83 -14.28 -5.07
C PHE A 287 -29.73 -12.86 -4.47
N HIS A 288 -30.75 -12.01 -4.62
CA HIS A 288 -30.73 -10.68 -4.01
C HIS A 288 -30.58 -10.75 -2.49
N HIS A 289 -31.37 -11.61 -1.85
CA HIS A 289 -31.37 -11.78 -0.40
C HIS A 289 -30.06 -12.42 0.08
N ILE A 290 -29.57 -13.42 -0.66
CA ILE A 290 -28.27 -14.05 -0.40
C ILE A 290 -27.15 -13.00 -0.47
N TYR A 291 -27.12 -12.19 -1.53
CA TYR A 291 -26.11 -11.17 -1.73
C TYR A 291 -26.14 -10.10 -0.64
N ILE A 292 -27.32 -9.57 -0.30
CA ILE A 292 -27.46 -8.54 0.75
C ILE A 292 -26.93 -9.05 2.09
N ASN A 293 -27.36 -10.25 2.51
CA ASN A 293 -26.96 -10.81 3.81
C ASN A 293 -25.45 -11.09 3.86
N ALA A 294 -24.88 -11.64 2.78
CA ALA A 294 -23.45 -11.84 2.66
C ALA A 294 -22.69 -10.51 2.62
N HIS A 295 -23.22 -9.50 1.94
CA HIS A 295 -22.59 -8.18 1.81
C HIS A 295 -22.50 -7.46 3.16
N ILE A 296 -23.55 -7.50 3.99
CA ILE A 296 -23.54 -6.91 5.33
C ILE A 296 -22.47 -7.56 6.22
N GLN A 297 -22.34 -8.89 6.17
CA GLN A 297 -21.30 -9.60 6.92
C GLN A 297 -19.90 -9.27 6.39
N PHE A 298 -19.76 -9.18 5.07
CA PHE A 298 -18.49 -8.86 4.41
C PHE A 298 -18.00 -7.43 4.69
N GLN A 299 -18.88 -6.46 4.92
CA GLN A 299 -18.45 -5.10 5.29
C GLN A 299 -17.55 -5.07 6.54
N ARG A 300 -17.74 -5.99 7.49
CA ARG A 300 -16.90 -6.05 8.70
C ARG A 300 -15.45 -6.43 8.39
N THR A 301 -15.21 -7.14 7.28
CA THR A 301 -13.88 -7.57 6.87
C THR A 301 -13.06 -6.43 6.26
N LEU A 302 -13.67 -5.26 6.01
CA LEU A 302 -12.97 -4.06 5.53
C LEU A 302 -11.89 -3.58 6.51
N LYS A 303 -12.05 -3.83 7.82
CA LYS A 303 -11.06 -3.44 8.83
C LYS A 303 -9.75 -4.21 8.66
N GLU A 304 -9.85 -5.53 8.57
CA GLU A 304 -8.70 -6.40 8.30
C GLU A 304 -8.09 -6.08 6.92
N HIS A 305 -8.94 -5.81 5.92
CA HIS A 305 -8.49 -5.47 4.56
C HIS A 305 -7.67 -4.18 4.55
N ALA A 306 -8.12 -3.17 5.30
CA ALA A 306 -7.43 -1.89 5.42
C ALA A 306 -6.02 -2.05 5.99
N SER A 307 -5.84 -2.85 7.05
CA SER A 307 -4.52 -3.06 7.64
C SER A 307 -3.56 -3.75 6.67
N PHE A 308 -4.02 -4.79 5.95
CA PHE A 308 -3.15 -5.46 4.98
C PHE A 308 -2.85 -4.59 3.77
N LEU A 309 -3.81 -3.79 3.32
CA LEU A 309 -3.63 -2.90 2.19
C LEU A 309 -2.59 -1.82 2.50
N ILE A 310 -2.67 -1.19 3.67
CA ILE A 310 -1.70 -0.16 4.09
C ILE A 310 -0.28 -0.75 4.14
N THR A 311 -0.11 -1.92 4.77
CA THR A 311 1.17 -2.62 4.79
C THR A 311 1.67 -2.94 3.38
N GLY A 312 0.79 -3.43 2.51
CA GLY A 312 1.12 -3.72 1.12
C GLY A 312 1.58 -2.48 0.35
N LEU A 313 0.89 -1.35 0.49
CA LEU A 313 1.25 -0.09 -0.17
C LEU A 313 2.59 0.45 0.31
N ILE A 314 2.88 0.39 1.61
CA ILE A 314 4.18 0.79 2.17
C ILE A 314 5.31 -0.05 1.56
N ILE A 315 5.14 -1.38 1.49
CA ILE A 315 6.13 -2.30 0.90
C ILE A 315 6.36 -1.98 -0.58
N ILE A 316 5.28 -1.74 -1.34
CA ILE A 316 5.34 -1.42 -2.77
C ILE A 316 6.09 -0.10 -3.00
N GLU A 317 5.72 0.96 -2.28
CA GLU A 317 6.35 2.28 -2.39
C GLU A 317 7.84 2.21 -2.05
N MET A 318 8.21 1.46 -0.99
CA MET A 318 9.61 1.26 -0.61
C MET A 318 10.40 0.48 -1.68
N ALA A 319 9.83 -0.61 -2.21
CA ALA A 319 10.50 -1.45 -3.19
C ALA A 319 10.73 -0.73 -4.54
N LEU A 320 9.73 0.05 -4.98
CA LEU A 320 9.80 0.83 -6.22
C LEU A 320 10.68 2.08 -6.08
N ASN A 321 11.02 2.50 -4.86
CA ASN A 321 11.95 3.60 -4.58
C ASN A 321 11.54 4.91 -5.29
N ILE A 322 10.24 5.20 -5.24
CA ILE A 322 9.65 6.34 -5.95
C ILE A 322 9.91 7.60 -5.12
N GLN A 323 10.71 8.53 -5.68
CA GLN A 323 10.98 9.80 -5.04
C GLN A 323 9.69 10.61 -4.86
N GLY A 324 9.57 11.33 -3.74
CA GLY A 324 8.38 12.14 -3.44
C GLY A 324 7.21 11.36 -2.82
N HIS A 325 7.39 10.08 -2.48
CA HIS A 325 6.40 9.27 -1.77
C HIS A 325 6.70 9.15 -0.27
N LEU A 326 5.64 9.05 0.53
CA LEU A 326 5.71 9.03 1.99
C LEU A 326 6.58 7.88 2.51
N SER A 327 6.37 6.67 2.00
CA SER A 327 7.10 5.49 2.49
C SER A 327 8.57 5.47 2.05
N TYR A 328 8.87 6.09 0.90
CA TYR A 328 10.25 6.30 0.45
C TYR A 328 10.97 7.32 1.32
N GLU A 329 10.34 8.47 1.63
CA GLU A 329 10.90 9.43 2.60
C GLU A 329 11.07 8.78 3.97
N MET A 330 10.14 7.95 4.43
CA MET A 330 10.31 7.20 5.67
C MET A 330 11.57 6.31 5.63
N LEU A 331 11.79 5.56 4.55
CA LEU A 331 12.98 4.71 4.38
C LEU A 331 14.27 5.54 4.38
N LYS A 332 14.28 6.68 3.68
CA LYS A 332 15.39 7.64 3.65
C LYS A 332 15.70 8.17 5.05
N ASN A 333 14.68 8.56 5.81
CA ASN A 333 14.83 9.08 7.17
C ASN A 333 15.27 7.99 8.17
N ILE A 334 14.88 6.73 7.97
CA ILE A 334 15.43 5.58 8.74
C ILE A 334 16.93 5.45 8.48
N LEU A 335 17.34 5.47 7.21
CA LEU A 335 18.76 5.35 6.82
C LEU A 335 19.61 6.47 7.44
N TYR A 336 19.07 7.68 7.50
CA TYR A 336 19.74 8.84 8.10
C TYR A 336 19.48 9.01 9.60
N ARG A 337 18.91 8.01 10.28
CA ARG A 337 18.63 8.01 11.73
C ARG A 337 17.79 9.22 12.20
N GLN A 338 16.95 9.78 11.33
CA GLN A 338 16.01 10.86 11.65
C GLN A 338 14.71 10.27 12.22
N TYR A 339 14.80 9.65 13.41
CA TYR A 339 13.71 8.89 14.01
C TYR A 339 12.48 9.72 14.39
N ASP A 340 12.64 11.02 14.65
CA ASP A 340 11.51 11.94 14.88
C ASP A 340 10.57 12.02 13.67
N VAL A 341 11.13 12.17 12.47
CA VAL A 341 10.37 12.20 11.21
C VAL A 341 9.73 10.85 10.95
N VAL A 342 10.45 9.76 11.21
CA VAL A 342 9.92 8.39 11.05
C VAL A 342 8.73 8.16 11.99
N LEU A 343 8.86 8.55 13.26
CA LEU A 343 7.79 8.42 14.26
C LEU A 343 6.56 9.26 13.87
N LEU A 344 6.76 10.46 13.31
CA LEU A 344 5.66 11.28 12.79
C LEU A 344 4.92 10.58 11.64
N ILE A 345 5.65 10.00 10.69
CA ILE A 345 5.05 9.25 9.57
C ILE A 345 4.27 8.03 10.09
N ILE A 346 4.86 7.26 11.01
CA ILE A 346 4.22 6.10 11.64
C ILE A 346 2.94 6.51 12.38
N LEU A 347 2.98 7.63 13.12
CA LEU A 347 1.80 8.17 13.79
C LEU A 347 0.70 8.53 12.78
N GLY A 348 1.06 9.16 11.66
CA GLY A 348 0.13 9.46 10.57
C GLY A 348 -0.51 8.18 9.98
N ILE A 349 0.28 7.14 9.74
CA ILE A 349 -0.22 5.84 9.27
C ILE A 349 -1.17 5.21 10.30
N PHE A 350 -0.82 5.24 11.59
CA PHE A 350 -1.67 4.74 12.67
C PHE A 350 -3.03 5.47 12.72
N VAL A 351 -3.01 6.80 12.62
CA VAL A 351 -4.23 7.62 12.57
C VAL A 351 -5.09 7.22 11.37
N LEU A 352 -4.49 7.00 10.19
CA LEU A 352 -5.22 6.55 9.01
C LEU A 352 -5.91 5.19 9.21
N VAL A 353 -5.21 4.22 9.79
CA VAL A 353 -5.78 2.90 10.14
C VAL A 353 -6.98 3.07 11.08
N LYS A 354 -6.82 3.87 12.14
CA LYS A 354 -7.88 4.11 13.13
C LYS A 354 -9.08 4.86 12.56
N LEU A 355 -8.85 5.88 11.72
CA LEU A 355 -9.93 6.58 11.03
C LEU A 355 -10.72 5.63 10.14
N THR A 356 -10.03 4.69 9.47
CA THR A 356 -10.69 3.66 8.67
C THR A 356 -11.54 2.73 9.53
N ASP A 357 -11.02 2.25 10.66
CA ASP A 357 -11.76 1.41 11.61
C ASP A 357 -13.04 2.09 12.10
N ILE A 358 -12.94 3.37 12.49
CA ILE A 358 -14.09 4.19 12.91
C ILE A 358 -15.08 4.33 11.76
N ALA A 359 -14.62 4.66 10.56
CA ALA A 359 -15.47 4.83 9.38
C ALA A 359 -16.24 3.55 9.04
N VAL A 360 -15.58 2.38 9.12
CA VAL A 360 -16.22 1.07 8.90
C VAL A 360 -17.22 0.75 10.02
N ASP A 361 -16.92 1.03 11.29
CA ASP A 361 -17.90 0.87 12.39
C ASP A 361 -19.14 1.74 12.17
N VAL A 362 -18.96 3.02 11.83
CA VAL A 362 -20.07 3.94 11.55
C VAL A 362 -20.89 3.47 10.35
N TRP A 363 -20.22 3.03 9.29
CA TRP A 363 -20.89 2.56 8.08
C TRP A 363 -21.70 1.28 8.36
N THR A 364 -21.10 0.29 9.00
CA THR A 364 -21.78 -0.98 9.33
C THR A 364 -22.98 -0.76 10.25
N GLU A 365 -22.88 0.13 11.25
CA GLU A 365 -24.00 0.46 12.14
C GLU A 365 -25.13 1.18 11.37
N ARG A 366 -24.81 2.10 10.45
CA ARG A 366 -25.81 2.75 9.59
C ARG A 366 -26.52 1.75 8.67
N VAL A 367 -25.79 0.78 8.12
CA VAL A 367 -26.37 -0.25 7.24
C VAL A 367 -27.25 -1.20 8.05
N ALA A 368 -26.79 -1.68 9.21
CA ALA A 368 -27.58 -2.55 10.08
C ALA A 368 -28.93 -1.91 10.46
N ARG A 369 -28.94 -0.65 10.90
CA ARG A 369 -30.17 0.08 11.25
C ARG A 369 -31.14 0.23 10.08
N ARG A 370 -30.65 0.43 8.85
CA ARG A 370 -31.52 0.48 7.67
C ARG A 370 -32.22 -0.84 7.41
N TYR A 371 -31.57 -1.97 7.68
CA TYR A 371 -32.16 -3.28 7.45
C TYR A 371 -33.12 -3.68 8.57
N GLU A 372 -32.77 -3.43 9.84
CA GLU A 372 -33.67 -3.67 10.98
C GLU A 372 -34.99 -2.89 10.83
N ASN A 373 -34.92 -1.64 10.36
CA ASN A 373 -36.10 -0.78 10.14
C ASN A 373 -36.92 -1.12 8.89
N VAL A 374 -36.43 -2.01 8.01
CA VAL A 374 -37.14 -2.46 6.79
C VAL A 374 -37.73 -3.87 6.99
N SER A 375 -37.25 -4.61 7.99
CA SER A 375 -37.76 -5.93 8.40
C SER A 375 -38.86 -5.89 9.46
N LEU A 376 -39.29 -4.68 9.87
CA LEU A 376 -40.48 -4.38 10.68
C LEU A 376 -41.45 -3.61 9.80
#